data_AF-A0A7V8YZJ8-F1
#
_entry.id   AF-A0A7V8YZJ8-F1
#
_cell.length_a   1.000
_cell.length_b   1.000
_cell.length_c   1.000
_cell.angle_alpha   90.00
_cell.angle_beta   90.00
_cell.angle_gamma   90.00
#
_symmetry.space_group_name_H-M   'P 1'
#
loop_
_entity.id
_entity.type
_entity.pdbx_description
1 polymer ?
#
loop_
_entity_poly.entity_id
_entity_poly.type
_entity_poly.pdbx_seq_one_letter_code
_entity_poly.pdbx_strand_id
1 'polypeptide(L)'
;MKHFTFIALCLILFTSCQVSEKTANQSSSLSNQTDGSKQLSQVIIKEETGNPNIGITSYTLITDNAEAHRADAEAVMRVKKNFPLAVLTKDRALFERILARNFVFRGGDLLLREDYINSRVQSPGELGFVVQYENMVLQFFGEIAVITYRNV
;
A
#
# COMPACT_ATOMS: atom_id res chain seq x y z
N MET A 1 -43.93 -50.76 -30.75
CA MET A 1 -42.58 -50.60 -31.34
C MET A 1 -42.15 -49.15 -31.16
N LYS A 2 -40.84 -48.95 -30.95
CA LYS A 2 -40.16 -47.70 -30.57
C LYS A 2 -40.53 -46.50 -31.46
N HIS A 3 -40.34 -45.28 -30.92
CA HIS A 3 -39.90 -43.99 -31.51
C HIS A 3 -40.55 -42.87 -30.68
N PHE A 4 -39.91 -42.30 -29.65
CA PHE A 4 -38.81 -41.33 -29.66
C PHE A 4 -39.10 -40.10 -30.52
N THR A 5 -39.65 -39.03 -29.93
CA THR A 5 -39.07 -37.67 -30.07
C THR A 5 -39.67 -36.69 -29.07
N PHE A 6 -38.80 -35.78 -28.67
CA PHE A 6 -38.79 -34.94 -27.48
C PHE A 6 -38.69 -33.51 -28.00
N ILE A 7 -39.59 -32.60 -27.69
CA ILE A 7 -39.35 -31.16 -27.89
C ILE A 7 -39.79 -30.40 -26.65
N ALA A 8 -38.81 -29.66 -26.13
CA ALA A 8 -38.71 -29.08 -24.83
C ALA A 8 -39.64 -27.88 -24.61
N LEU A 9 -40.34 -27.89 -23.48
CA LEU A 9 -40.97 -26.71 -22.91
C LEU A 9 -39.95 -26.07 -21.95
N CYS A 10 -39.27 -25.01 -22.40
CA CYS A 10 -38.39 -24.19 -21.55
C CYS A 10 -39.23 -23.46 -20.50
N LEU A 11 -39.36 -24.05 -19.31
CA LEU A 11 -39.80 -23.35 -18.11
C LEU A 11 -38.63 -22.54 -17.56
N ILE A 12 -38.67 -21.24 -17.82
CA ILE A 12 -37.80 -20.24 -17.19
C ILE A 12 -38.23 -20.13 -15.73
N LEU A 13 -37.53 -20.83 -14.83
CA LEU A 13 -37.65 -20.61 -13.40
C LEU A 13 -36.82 -19.38 -13.03
N PHE A 14 -37.51 -18.25 -12.86
CA PHE A 14 -37.00 -17.09 -12.15
C PHE A 14 -36.74 -17.50 -10.69
N THR A 15 -35.53 -17.96 -10.37
CA THR A 15 -35.07 -18.04 -8.99
C THR A 15 -34.77 -16.62 -8.51
N SER A 16 -35.81 -15.97 -8.00
CA SER A 16 -35.72 -14.83 -7.09
C SER A 16 -34.84 -15.25 -5.91
N CYS A 17 -33.60 -14.77 -5.89
CA CYS A 17 -32.77 -14.87 -4.70
C CYS A 17 -33.30 -13.82 -3.72
N GLN A 18 -34.20 -14.24 -2.83
CA GLN A 18 -34.58 -13.45 -1.67
C GLN A 18 -33.32 -13.28 -0.80
N VAL A 19 -32.74 -12.08 -0.82
CA VAL A 19 -31.74 -11.67 0.17
C VAL A 19 -32.47 -11.54 1.49
N SER A 20 -32.39 -12.59 2.32
CA SER A 20 -32.70 -12.48 3.74
C SER A 20 -31.48 -11.90 4.45
N GLU A 21 -31.59 -10.64 4.87
CA GLU A 21 -30.69 -10.07 5.88
C GLU A 21 -30.88 -10.83 7.19
N LYS A 22 -29.91 -11.66 7.55
CA LYS A 22 -29.71 -12.12 8.92
C LYS A 22 -28.38 -11.60 9.43
N THR A 23 -28.47 -10.51 10.17
CA THR A 23 -27.48 -10.07 11.15
C THR A 23 -27.23 -11.21 12.14
N ALA A 24 -26.05 -11.82 12.08
CA ALA A 24 -25.53 -12.65 13.16
C ALA A 24 -24.01 -12.63 13.12
N ASN A 25 -23.42 -12.06 14.18
CA ASN A 25 -22.01 -12.20 14.52
C ASN A 25 -21.65 -13.70 14.54
N GLN A 26 -20.84 -14.14 13.59
CA GLN A 26 -20.17 -15.43 13.67
C GLN A 26 -18.71 -15.27 13.26
N SER A 27 -17.87 -15.27 14.29
CA SER A 27 -16.45 -15.59 14.22
C SER A 27 -16.29 -16.89 13.42
N SER A 28 -15.79 -16.79 12.19
CA SER A 28 -15.44 -17.94 11.37
C SER A 28 -14.01 -18.36 11.69
N SER A 29 -13.86 -19.18 12.72
CA SER A 29 -12.70 -20.05 12.86
C SER A 29 -12.77 -21.13 11.77
N LEU A 30 -11.99 -21.00 10.70
CA LEU A 30 -11.58 -22.13 9.87
C LEU A 30 -10.19 -22.57 10.34
N SER A 31 -10.09 -23.79 10.84
CA SER A 31 -8.83 -24.42 11.23
C SER A 31 -8.27 -25.27 10.09
N ASN A 32 -6.97 -25.07 9.87
CA ASN A 32 -5.94 -26.04 9.46
C ASN A 32 -5.72 -26.32 7.96
N GLN A 33 -4.90 -25.46 7.34
CA GLN A 33 -3.68 -25.95 6.69
C GLN A 33 -2.47 -25.38 7.45
N THR A 34 -1.68 -26.29 8.02
CA THR A 34 -0.41 -26.00 8.70
C THR A 34 0.64 -25.70 7.65
N ASP A 35 0.86 -24.42 7.40
CA ASP A 35 2.23 -23.92 7.33
C ASP A 35 2.39 -22.98 8.54
N GLY A 36 3.61 -22.69 8.97
CA GLY A 36 3.88 -21.83 10.14
C GLY A 36 3.45 -20.37 9.97
N SER A 37 2.18 -20.12 9.67
CA SER A 37 1.56 -18.82 9.41
C SER A 37 1.64 -17.99 10.67
N LYS A 38 2.71 -17.21 10.78
CA LYS A 38 2.83 -16.20 11.81
C LYS A 38 1.61 -15.28 11.75
N GLN A 39 0.91 -15.16 12.88
CA GLN A 39 -0.28 -14.33 12.98
C GLN A 39 0.10 -12.87 12.79
N LEU A 40 -0.34 -12.27 11.68
CA LEU A 40 -0.13 -10.85 11.43
C LEU A 40 -1.06 -10.00 12.31
N SER A 41 -0.53 -8.89 12.79
CA SER A 41 -1.22 -7.88 13.58
C SER A 41 -1.04 -6.51 12.96
N GLN A 42 -1.93 -5.57 13.30
CA GLN A 42 -1.84 -4.17 12.90
C GLN A 42 -1.44 -3.34 14.10
N VAL A 43 -0.34 -2.61 14.00
CA VAL A 43 0.18 -1.75 15.07
C VAL A 43 0.25 -0.32 14.56
N ILE A 44 -0.44 0.60 15.23
CA ILE A 44 -0.37 2.02 14.91
C ILE A 44 0.85 2.62 15.60
N ILE A 45 1.79 3.13 14.81
CA ILE A 45 2.99 3.81 15.30
C ILE A 45 2.79 5.30 15.09
N LYS A 46 2.87 6.06 16.19
CA LYS A 46 2.85 7.52 16.14
C LYS A 46 4.24 8.01 15.76
N GLU A 47 4.27 8.99 14.86
CA GLU A 47 5.50 9.65 14.45
C GLU A 47 5.63 10.95 15.25
N GLU A 48 6.70 11.06 16.02
CA GLU A 48 6.96 12.30 16.76
C GLU A 48 7.46 13.37 15.79
N THR A 49 6.67 14.45 15.66
CA THR A 49 7.04 15.75 15.08
C THR A 49 7.91 15.67 13.82
N GLY A 50 7.25 15.52 12.66
CA GLY A 50 7.87 15.70 11.36
C GLY A 50 8.10 17.16 10.99
N ASN A 51 8.98 17.38 10.01
CA ASN A 51 9.11 18.64 9.26
C ASN A 51 7.69 19.18 8.94
N PRO A 52 7.37 20.46 9.23
CA PRO A 52 6.01 20.99 9.07
C PRO A 52 5.48 20.89 7.63
N ASN A 53 6.37 20.71 6.64
CA ASN A 53 6.03 20.54 5.24
C ASN A 53 5.75 19.07 4.85
N ILE A 54 5.90 18.13 5.79
CA ILE A 54 5.70 16.68 5.58
C ILE A 54 4.83 16.14 6.71
N GLY A 55 3.52 16.08 6.46
CA GLY A 55 2.57 15.55 7.42
C GLY A 55 2.49 14.03 7.38
N ILE A 56 3.27 13.41 8.25
CA ILE A 56 3.12 12.01 8.64
C ILE A 56 3.01 12.00 10.16
N THR A 57 1.79 11.86 10.68
CA THR A 57 1.51 11.87 12.12
C THR A 57 1.51 10.46 12.72
N SER A 58 1.15 9.47 11.90
CA SER A 58 1.20 8.05 12.25
C SER A 58 1.22 7.20 10.98
N TYR A 59 1.55 5.92 11.17
CA TYR A 59 1.37 4.87 10.16
C TYR A 59 0.97 3.56 10.83
N THR A 60 0.34 2.67 10.07
CA THR A 60 -0.01 1.31 10.50
C THR A 60 1.06 0.35 10.00
N LEU A 61 1.70 -0.39 10.91
CA LEU A 61 2.60 -1.48 10.59
C LEU A 61 1.84 -2.81 10.63
N ILE A 62 1.82 -3.53 9.51
CA ILE A 62 1.34 -4.92 9.44
C ILE A 62 2.53 -5.84 9.72
N THR A 63 2.49 -6.55 10.84
CA THR A 63 3.62 -7.35 11.33
C THR A 63 3.20 -8.49 12.25
N ASP A 64 3.97 -9.57 12.26
CA ASP A 64 3.89 -10.64 13.25
C ASP A 64 4.75 -10.37 14.49
N ASN A 65 5.64 -9.37 14.43
CA ASN A 65 6.56 -9.00 15.50
C ASN A 65 6.89 -7.50 15.40
N ALA A 66 6.18 -6.68 16.18
CA ALA A 66 6.34 -5.24 16.14
C ALA A 66 7.70 -4.78 16.69
N GLU A 67 8.19 -5.42 17.75
CA GLU A 67 9.47 -5.08 18.36
C GLU A 67 10.63 -5.37 17.41
N ALA A 68 10.64 -6.54 16.77
CA ALA A 68 11.71 -6.92 15.85
C ALA A 68 11.74 -6.04 14.59
N HIS A 69 10.57 -5.68 14.05
CA HIS A 69 10.49 -4.89 12.80
C HIS A 69 10.49 -3.37 13.05
N ARG A 70 10.56 -2.91 14.30
CA ARG A 70 10.47 -1.48 14.63
C ARG A 70 11.59 -0.66 13.99
N ALA A 71 12.85 -1.10 14.15
CA ALA A 71 14.01 -0.36 13.66
C ALA A 71 14.00 -0.25 12.11
N ASP A 72 13.62 -1.34 11.44
CA ASP A 72 13.51 -1.36 9.98
C ASP A 72 12.35 -0.47 9.51
N ALA A 73 11.21 -0.49 10.23
CA ALA A 73 10.10 0.40 9.94
C ALA A 73 10.49 1.87 10.07
N GLU A 74 11.20 2.23 11.14
CA GLU A 74 11.72 3.58 11.33
C GLU A 74 12.71 4.00 10.23
N ALA A 75 13.56 3.08 9.75
CA ALA A 75 14.48 3.34 8.65
C ALA A 75 13.74 3.60 7.32
N VAL A 76 12.74 2.78 7.01
CA VAL A 76 11.87 2.96 5.84
C VAL A 76 11.13 4.29 5.91
N MET A 77 10.55 4.60 7.07
CA MET A 77 9.84 5.86 7.30
C MET A 77 10.74 7.08 7.21
N ARG A 78 12.01 6.98 7.64
CA ARG A 78 13.01 8.04 7.44
C ARG A 78 13.26 8.34 5.97
N VAL A 79 13.39 7.30 5.14
CA VAL A 79 13.51 7.47 3.68
C VAL A 79 12.25 8.11 3.10
N LYS A 80 11.07 7.63 3.50
CA LYS A 80 9.79 8.18 3.04
C LYS A 80 9.61 9.65 3.40
N LYS A 81 10.07 10.09 4.58
CA LYS A 81 10.08 11.51 4.99
C LYS A 81 11.06 12.34 4.16
N ASN A 82 12.23 11.81 3.86
CA ASN A 82 13.24 12.54 3.08
C ASN A 82 12.90 12.67 1.60
N PHE A 83 12.07 11.78 1.04
CA PHE A 83 11.75 11.81 -0.38
C PHE A 83 10.98 13.07 -0.81
N PRO A 84 9.89 13.48 -0.14
CA PRO A 84 9.26 14.78 -0.36
C PRO A 84 10.22 15.95 -0.19
N LEU A 85 11.11 15.88 0.81
CA LEU A 85 12.09 16.94 1.03
C LEU A 85 13.00 17.10 -0.19
N ALA A 86 13.48 16.01 -0.78
CA ALA A 86 14.29 16.05 -2.01
C ALA A 86 13.56 16.71 -3.18
N VAL A 87 12.26 16.44 -3.31
CA VAL A 87 11.41 17.07 -4.34
C VAL A 87 11.26 18.56 -4.06
N LEU A 88 10.97 18.94 -2.81
CA LEU A 88 10.75 20.33 -2.41
C LEU A 88 12.01 21.19 -2.53
N THR A 89 13.16 20.67 -2.09
CA THR A 89 14.43 21.41 -2.12
C THR A 89 15.14 21.31 -3.46
N LYS A 90 14.67 20.44 -4.36
CA LYS A 90 15.33 20.11 -5.63
C LYS A 90 16.78 19.65 -5.41
N ASP A 91 17.05 19.03 -4.26
CA ASP A 91 18.39 18.59 -3.88
C ASP A 91 18.72 17.24 -4.54
N ARG A 92 19.54 17.32 -5.59
CA ARG A 92 20.07 16.14 -6.29
C ARG A 92 20.81 15.18 -5.36
N ALA A 93 21.65 15.69 -4.47
CA ALA A 93 22.43 14.83 -3.58
C ALA A 93 21.51 14.05 -2.62
N LEU A 94 20.42 14.69 -2.18
CA LEU A 94 19.40 14.02 -1.36
C LEU A 94 18.70 12.91 -2.14
N PHE A 95 18.30 13.15 -3.39
CA PHE A 95 17.77 12.09 -4.25
C PHE A 95 18.75 10.94 -4.43
N GLU A 96 20.01 11.26 -4.71
CA GLU A 96 21.02 10.26 -4.99
C GLU A 96 21.30 9.35 -3.79
N ARG A 97 21.19 9.91 -2.58
CA ARG A 97 21.34 9.19 -1.31
C ARG A 97 20.18 8.23 -1.02
N ILE A 98 18.95 8.59 -1.38
CA ILE A 98 17.74 7.82 -1.01
C ILE A 98 17.22 6.89 -2.10
N LEU A 99 17.51 7.17 -3.38
CA LEU A 99 17.07 6.34 -4.49
C LEU A 99 18.14 5.29 -4.84
N ALA A 100 17.76 4.02 -4.75
CA ALA A 100 18.58 2.89 -5.17
C ALA A 100 19.01 3.02 -6.63
N ARG A 101 20.18 2.47 -7.00
CA ARG A 101 20.74 2.56 -8.37
C ARG A 101 19.77 2.07 -9.46
N ASN A 102 18.99 1.04 -9.16
CA ASN A 102 17.99 0.43 -10.04
C ASN A 102 16.56 0.98 -9.81
N PHE A 103 16.42 2.15 -9.20
CA PHE A 103 15.12 2.78 -8.99
C PHE A 103 14.38 3.04 -10.31
N VAL A 104 13.07 2.79 -10.29
CA VAL A 104 12.15 3.06 -11.39
C VAL A 104 10.93 3.77 -10.84
N PHE A 105 10.57 4.89 -11.46
CA PHE A 105 9.31 5.59 -11.18
C PHE A 105 8.23 5.16 -12.18
N ARG A 106 6.99 5.02 -11.69
CA ARG A 106 5.80 4.73 -12.50
C ARG A 106 4.67 5.65 -12.05
N GLY A 107 4.24 6.57 -12.90
CA GLY A 107 3.17 7.53 -12.56
C GLY A 107 2.43 8.13 -13.75
N GLY A 108 2.63 7.57 -14.94
CA GLY A 108 2.15 8.04 -16.24
C GLY A 108 3.12 7.51 -17.28
N ASP A 109 4.36 7.99 -17.19
CA ASP A 109 5.51 7.41 -17.87
C ASP A 109 6.33 6.52 -16.92
N LEU A 110 7.15 5.66 -17.51
CA LEU A 110 8.19 4.92 -16.82
C LEU A 110 9.49 5.71 -16.92
N LEU A 111 10.05 6.10 -15.78
CA LEU A 111 11.32 6.84 -15.72
C LEU A 111 12.37 6.04 -14.96
N LEU A 112 13.57 5.95 -15.53
CA LEU A 112 14.74 5.46 -14.82
C LEU A 112 15.22 6.51 -13.81
N ARG A 113 16.04 6.08 -12.85
CA ARG A 113 16.53 6.93 -11.75
C ARG A 113 17.05 8.29 -12.20
N GLU A 114 17.96 8.34 -13.17
CA GLU A 114 18.58 9.61 -13.56
C GLU A 114 17.58 10.55 -14.25
N ASP A 115 16.72 10.02 -15.11
CA ASP A 115 15.68 10.80 -15.77
C ASP A 115 14.67 11.35 -14.76
N TYR A 116 14.30 10.52 -13.77
CA TYR A 116 13.45 10.94 -12.67
C TYR A 116 14.09 12.08 -11.87
N ILE A 117 15.36 11.96 -11.46
CA ILE A 117 16.05 13.00 -10.71
C ILE A 117 16.14 14.29 -11.53
N ASN A 118 16.53 14.22 -12.80
CA ASN A 118 16.62 15.38 -13.68
C ASN A 118 15.27 16.10 -13.81
N SER A 119 14.19 15.35 -14.07
CA SER A 119 12.85 15.93 -14.19
C SER A 119 12.38 16.65 -12.92
N ARG A 120 12.79 16.19 -11.74
CA ARG A 120 12.45 16.86 -10.46
C ARG A 120 13.32 18.08 -10.21
N VAL A 121 14.63 18.00 -10.45
CA VAL A 121 15.58 19.08 -10.15
C VAL A 121 15.43 20.25 -11.13
N GLN A 122 15.14 19.98 -12.40
CA GLN A 122 15.08 20.99 -13.47
C GLN A 122 13.69 21.61 -13.67
N SER A 123 12.64 21.07 -13.04
CA SER A 123 11.26 21.56 -13.24
C SER A 123 11.11 23.02 -12.78
N PRO A 124 10.50 23.92 -13.58
CA PRO A 124 10.42 25.36 -13.28
C PRO A 124 9.38 25.81 -12.23
N GLY A 125 8.75 24.91 -11.45
CA GLY A 125 7.84 25.27 -10.32
C GLY A 125 7.83 24.22 -9.19
N GLU A 126 7.00 24.26 -8.15
CA GLU A 126 6.71 25.37 -7.20
C GLU A 126 7.45 25.03 -5.89
N LEU A 127 8.09 26.02 -5.27
CA LEU A 127 8.61 25.89 -3.91
C LEU A 127 7.44 26.11 -2.93
N GLY A 128 7.16 25.15 -2.03
CA GLY A 128 6.31 25.41 -0.86
C GLY A 128 4.99 24.64 -0.74
N PHE A 129 4.81 23.48 -1.37
CA PHE A 129 3.67 22.63 -1.06
C PHE A 129 3.92 21.78 0.19
N VAL A 130 2.93 21.71 1.08
CA VAL A 130 2.93 20.79 2.22
C VAL A 130 2.47 19.43 1.69
N VAL A 131 3.28 18.38 1.89
CA VAL A 131 2.90 17.03 1.51
C VAL A 131 2.20 16.36 2.68
N GLN A 132 0.96 15.97 2.49
CA GLN A 132 0.14 15.31 3.49
C GLN A 132 -0.16 13.87 3.06
N TYR A 133 -0.18 12.97 4.04
CA TYR A 133 -0.45 11.56 3.81
C TYR A 133 -1.54 11.06 4.75
N GLU A 134 -2.49 10.32 4.18
CA GLU A 134 -3.53 9.59 4.91
C GLU A 134 -3.39 8.08 4.70
N ASN A 135 -3.89 7.30 5.66
CA ASN A 135 -3.98 5.84 5.58
C ASN A 135 -2.65 5.18 5.22
N MET A 136 -1.56 5.66 5.84
CA MET A 136 -0.24 5.11 5.58
C MET A 136 -0.09 3.74 6.22
N VAL A 137 0.19 2.73 5.40
CA VAL A 137 0.38 1.34 5.81
C VAL A 137 1.74 0.87 5.34
N LEU A 138 2.50 0.25 6.23
CA LEU A 138 3.78 -0.38 5.96
C LEU A 138 3.67 -1.89 6.23
N GLN A 139 4.16 -2.70 5.29
CA GLN A 139 4.24 -4.15 5.43
C GLN A 139 5.57 -4.67 4.87
N PHE A 140 6.14 -5.67 5.55
CA PHE A 140 7.34 -6.38 5.10
C PHE A 140 6.99 -7.70 4.41
N PHE A 141 7.73 -8.00 3.34
CA PHE A 141 7.71 -9.23 2.57
C PHE A 141 9.15 -9.72 2.40
N GLY A 142 9.65 -10.44 3.40
CA GLY A 142 11.08 -10.74 3.50
C GLY A 142 11.88 -9.44 3.63
N GLU A 143 12.83 -9.23 2.73
CA GLU A 143 13.69 -8.03 2.70
C GLU A 143 13.03 -6.81 2.03
N ILE A 144 11.81 -6.97 1.50
CA ILE A 144 11.10 -5.90 0.78
C ILE A 144 10.08 -5.25 1.71
N ALA A 145 10.11 -3.92 1.79
CA ALA A 145 9.08 -3.13 2.43
C ALA A 145 8.15 -2.50 1.39
N VAL A 146 6.84 -2.58 1.62
CA VAL A 146 5.83 -1.90 0.81
C VAL A 146 5.13 -0.86 1.67
N ILE A 147 5.14 0.39 1.20
CA ILE A 147 4.36 1.48 1.79
C ILE A 147 3.21 1.82 0.85
N THR A 148 1.99 1.83 1.36
CA THR A 148 0.80 2.33 0.66
C THR A 148 0.21 3.50 1.44
N TYR A 149 -0.32 4.49 0.72
CA TYR A 149 -0.91 5.67 1.33
C TYR A 149 -1.79 6.40 0.31
N ARG A 150 -2.58 7.35 0.80
CA ARG A 150 -3.28 8.35 -0.01
C ARG A 150 -2.57 9.70 0.12
N ASN A 151 -2.33 10.37 -1.01
CA ASN A 151 -1.93 11.78 -1.02
C ASN A 151 -3.19 12.64 -0.84
N VAL A 152 -3.11 13.69 -0.01
CA VAL A 152 -4.18 14.68 0.18
C VAL A 152 -3.67 16.11 0.03
#